data_AF-E3LWT1-F1
#
_entry.id   AF-E3LWT1-F1
#
_cell.length_a   1.000
_cell.length_b   1.000
_cell.length_c   1.000
_cell.angle_alpha   90.00
_cell.angle_beta   90.00
_cell.angle_gamma   90.00
#
_symmetry.space_group_name_H-M   'P 1'
#
loop_
_entity.id
_entity.type
_entity.pdbx_description
1 polymer ?
#
loop_
_entity_poly.entity_id
_entity_poly.type
_entity_poly.pdbx_seq_one_letter_code
_entity_poly.pdbx_strand_id
1 'polypeptide(L)'
;MSGNFSDIFEEGCDSSYPPLLENLKYIFQFLYMIPGIVIHVRILSIMLFIHRKIYMSQSFFIIFSMDSLASITQLIIDVSIQRVTIYIPQFCPFLYSTFETYVFIPNVYFIVYNYMRAAKSVIQVFLTVNRMTCVLAPLRYSRIWRKLIPFAIGIIALSPFFVIWNVIISDTFPVSIFGGFTLAYTKRVRWASLSLFQMTLMIFSLIITIFTSSITLFKMRRLDNRLKSSERTLCLASFYMSAAFLSAAVFQSYFAFFNIAAASTNVFYFLQGFAFDVLNVGSPIVMILISGQLRYHVIPVKQLAPKHSTVVSVSSVSRKG
;
A
#
# COMPACT_ATOMS: atom_id res chain seq x y z
N MET A 1 -9.31 20.42 28.09
CA MET A 1 -9.42 21.54 27.15
C MET A 1 -9.85 20.99 25.80
N SER A 2 -11.13 21.19 25.49
CA SER A 2 -11.80 20.76 24.27
C SER A 2 -11.55 21.79 23.16
N GLY A 3 -10.45 21.65 22.43
CA GLY A 3 -10.35 22.26 21.10
C GLY A 3 -11.09 21.35 20.13
N ASN A 4 -12.05 21.89 19.38
CA ASN A 4 -12.57 21.16 18.23
C ASN A 4 -11.41 20.98 17.25
N PHE A 5 -11.38 19.87 16.52
CA PHE A 5 -10.34 19.59 15.51
C PHE A 5 -10.35 20.65 14.37
N SER A 6 -11.40 21.47 14.29
CA SER A 6 -11.54 22.64 13.41
C SER A 6 -10.70 23.84 13.84
N ASP A 7 -10.30 23.98 15.10
CA ASP A 7 -9.63 25.18 15.61
C ASP A 7 -8.11 25.23 15.26
N ILE A 8 -7.60 24.22 14.55
CA ILE A 8 -6.17 24.08 14.21
C ILE A 8 -5.88 24.47 12.77
N PHE A 9 -6.90 24.55 11.91
CA PHE A 9 -6.73 24.79 10.49
C PHE A 9 -7.54 26.00 10.06
N GLU A 10 -6.91 26.91 9.33
CA GLU A 10 -7.58 28.09 8.79
C GLU A 10 -8.55 27.69 7.67
N GLU A 11 -9.69 28.38 7.55
CA GLU A 11 -10.62 28.20 6.44
C GLU A 11 -10.04 28.85 5.17
N GLY A 12 -10.11 28.14 4.04
CA GLY A 12 -9.69 28.65 2.73
C GLY A 12 -8.26 28.29 2.30
N CYS A 13 -7.75 29.02 1.31
CA CYS A 13 -6.45 28.78 0.68
C CYS A 13 -5.41 29.79 1.18
N ASP A 14 -4.28 29.32 1.70
CA ASP A 14 -3.20 30.20 2.18
C ASP A 14 -2.32 30.70 1.01
N SER A 15 -2.39 32.00 0.75
CA SER A 15 -1.59 32.67 -0.29
C SER A 15 -0.13 32.91 0.10
N SER A 16 0.27 32.61 1.35
CA SER A 16 1.63 32.83 1.85
C SER A 16 2.65 31.86 1.25
N TYR A 17 2.19 30.75 0.66
CA TYR A 17 3.06 29.75 0.04
C TYR A 17 3.41 30.12 -1.42
N PRO A 18 4.71 30.13 -1.78
CA PRO A 18 5.14 30.49 -3.13
C PRO A 18 4.69 29.42 -4.15
N PRO A 19 3.90 29.78 -5.19
CA PRO A 19 3.31 28.81 -6.11
C PRO A 19 4.35 27.96 -6.88
N LEU A 20 5.52 28.53 -7.16
CA LEU A 20 6.60 27.82 -7.84
C LEU A 20 7.11 26.64 -7.01
N LEU A 21 7.29 26.83 -5.70
CA LEU A 21 7.83 25.80 -4.81
C LEU A 21 6.84 24.65 -4.63
N GLU A 22 5.56 24.95 -4.44
CA GLU A 22 4.52 23.93 -4.30
C GLU A 22 4.34 23.12 -5.60
N ASN A 23 4.32 23.80 -6.76
CA ASN A 23 4.27 23.12 -8.05
C ASN A 23 5.47 22.20 -8.28
N LEU A 24 6.67 22.61 -7.87
CA LEU A 24 7.86 21.76 -7.98
C LEU A 24 7.76 20.51 -7.11
N LYS A 25 7.17 20.59 -5.90
CA LYS A 25 6.88 19.42 -5.08
C LYS A 25 5.94 18.46 -5.81
N TYR A 26 4.85 18.98 -6.40
CA TYR A 26 3.93 18.16 -7.20
C TYR A 26 4.64 17.46 -8.36
N ILE A 27 5.42 18.20 -9.16
CA ILE A 27 6.15 17.63 -10.32
C ILE A 27 7.10 16.53 -9.87
N PHE A 28 7.85 16.74 -8.78
CA PHE A 28 8.74 15.72 -8.23
C PHE A 28 7.97 14.46 -7.82
N GLN A 29 6.82 14.61 -7.15
CA GLN A 29 5.97 13.48 -6.77
C GLN A 29 5.38 12.75 -7.97
N PHE A 30 4.90 13.51 -8.95
CA PHE A 30 4.38 13.00 -10.21
C PHE A 30 5.41 12.13 -10.95
N LEU A 31 6.67 12.55 -10.99
CA LEU A 31 7.76 11.84 -11.69
C LEU A 31 8.00 10.43 -11.14
N TYR A 32 7.83 10.18 -9.84
CA TYR A 32 8.01 8.83 -9.28
C TYR A 32 6.69 8.03 -9.18
N MET A 33 5.54 8.69 -9.02
CA MET A 33 4.25 8.00 -8.92
C MET A 33 3.79 7.41 -10.25
N ILE A 34 3.95 8.14 -11.36
CA ILE A 34 3.52 7.67 -12.70
C ILE A 34 4.23 6.36 -13.10
N PRO A 35 5.58 6.25 -13.03
CA PRO A 35 6.25 4.98 -13.24
C PRO A 35 5.73 3.87 -12.32
N GLY A 36 5.46 4.18 -11.04
CA GLY A 36 4.87 3.24 -10.09
C GLY A 36 3.52 2.67 -10.56
N ILE A 37 2.62 3.52 -11.05
CA ILE A 37 1.33 3.13 -11.61
C ILE A 37 1.52 2.23 -12.83
N VAL A 38 2.36 2.65 -13.79
CA VAL A 38 2.63 1.90 -15.02
C VAL A 38 3.17 0.50 -14.70
N ILE A 39 4.11 0.40 -13.77
CA ILE A 39 4.69 -0.87 -13.35
C ILE A 39 3.62 -1.77 -12.72
N HIS A 40 2.82 -1.25 -11.79
CA HIS A 40 1.75 -2.03 -11.17
C HIS A 40 0.72 -2.53 -12.19
N VAL A 41 0.26 -1.65 -13.09
CA VAL A 41 -0.70 -2.02 -14.16
C VAL A 41 -0.12 -3.14 -15.02
N ARG A 42 1.16 -3.04 -15.39
CA ARG A 42 1.83 -4.06 -16.21
C ARG A 42 1.97 -5.39 -15.48
N ILE A 43 2.42 -5.38 -14.22
CA ILE A 43 2.52 -6.59 -13.41
C ILE A 43 1.14 -7.24 -13.26
N LEU A 44 0.12 -6.45 -12.91
CA LEU A 44 -1.24 -6.93 -12.73
C LEU A 44 -1.80 -7.53 -14.03
N SER A 45 -1.53 -6.89 -15.17
CA SER A 45 -1.94 -7.39 -16.49
C SER A 45 -1.31 -8.74 -16.82
N ILE A 46 -0.01 -8.89 -16.53
CA ILE A 46 0.70 -10.16 -16.73
C ILE A 46 0.14 -11.26 -15.83
N MET A 47 -0.12 -10.92 -14.57
CA MET A 47 -0.59 -11.87 -13.58
C MET A 47 -2.04 -12.32 -13.79
N LEU A 48 -2.94 -11.40 -14.19
CA LEU A 48 -4.37 -11.68 -14.34
C LEU A 48 -4.76 -12.15 -15.75
N PHE A 49 -4.14 -11.63 -16.80
CA PHE A 49 -4.58 -11.87 -18.18
C PHE A 49 -3.60 -12.72 -18.99
N ILE A 50 -2.31 -12.38 -19.00
CA ILE A 50 -1.33 -12.99 -19.94
C ILE A 50 -0.88 -14.38 -19.47
N HIS A 51 -0.37 -14.47 -18.24
CA HIS A 51 0.22 -15.70 -17.67
C HIS A 51 -0.58 -16.19 -16.45
N ARG A 52 -1.90 -16.01 -16.51
CA ARG A 52 -2.84 -16.32 -15.41
C ARG A 52 -2.64 -17.71 -14.80
N LYS A 53 -2.51 -18.75 -15.63
CA LYS A 53 -2.37 -20.15 -15.17
C LYS A 53 -1.11 -20.38 -14.32
N ILE A 54 -0.05 -19.59 -14.55
CA ILE A 54 1.21 -19.71 -13.81
C ILE A 54 1.10 -18.93 -12.49
N TYR A 55 0.72 -17.66 -12.56
CA TYR A 55 0.73 -16.77 -11.39
C TYR A 55 -0.46 -16.99 -10.45
N MET A 56 -1.69 -17.12 -10.97
CA MET A 56 -2.89 -17.31 -10.15
C MET A 56 -3.02 -18.73 -9.57
N SER A 57 -2.08 -19.63 -9.89
CA SER A 57 -1.97 -20.91 -9.18
C SER A 57 -1.28 -20.77 -7.82
N GLN A 58 -0.53 -19.69 -7.59
CA GLN A 58 0.25 -19.49 -6.37
C GLN A 58 -0.45 -18.48 -5.44
N SER A 59 -0.67 -18.87 -4.19
CA SER A 59 -1.36 -18.06 -3.18
C SER A 59 -0.70 -16.71 -2.93
N PHE A 60 0.63 -16.66 -2.95
CA PHE A 60 1.42 -15.43 -2.82
C PHE A 60 1.03 -14.39 -3.88
N PHE A 61 0.96 -14.81 -5.15
CA PHE A 61 0.64 -13.92 -6.27
C PHE A 61 -0.83 -13.49 -6.27
N ILE A 62 -1.74 -14.32 -5.78
CA ILE A 62 -3.14 -13.92 -5.57
C ILE A 62 -3.22 -12.76 -4.58
N ILE A 63 -2.58 -12.88 -3.40
CA ILE A 63 -2.59 -11.82 -2.38
C ILE A 63 -1.87 -10.56 -2.90
N PHE A 64 -0.73 -10.74 -3.59
CA PHE A 64 -0.01 -9.63 -4.19
C PHE A 64 -0.79 -8.89 -5.29
N SER A 65 -1.69 -9.57 -6.00
CA SER A 65 -2.57 -8.91 -6.96
C SER A 65 -3.55 -7.94 -6.28
N MET A 66 -4.03 -8.29 -5.07
CA MET A 66 -4.84 -7.41 -4.24
C MET A 66 -4.02 -6.20 -3.74
N ASP A 67 -2.76 -6.43 -3.33
CA ASP A 67 -1.84 -5.33 -2.97
C ASP A 67 -1.65 -4.36 -4.14
N SER A 68 -1.42 -4.89 -5.33
CA SER A 68 -1.23 -4.09 -6.54
C SER A 68 -2.50 -3.31 -6.91
N LEU A 69 -3.68 -3.91 -6.80
CA LEU A 69 -4.95 -3.21 -7.06
C LEU A 69 -5.18 -2.06 -6.06
N ALA A 70 -4.94 -2.31 -4.77
CA ALA A 70 -5.04 -1.28 -3.74
C ALA A 70 -4.04 -0.14 -3.99
N SER A 71 -2.79 -0.49 -4.33
CA SER A 71 -1.72 0.48 -4.61
C SER A 71 -2.01 1.33 -5.85
N ILE A 72 -2.51 0.74 -6.94
CA ILE A 72 -2.95 1.49 -8.14
C ILE A 72 -4.05 2.48 -7.77
N THR A 73 -5.05 2.03 -7.03
CA THR A 73 -6.19 2.88 -6.64
C THR A 73 -5.72 4.07 -5.80
N GLN A 74 -4.83 3.84 -4.83
CA GLN A 74 -4.26 4.92 -4.02
C GLN A 74 -3.40 5.87 -4.86
N LEU A 75 -2.48 5.36 -5.68
CA LEU A 75 -1.62 6.21 -6.51
C LEU A 75 -2.41 7.06 -7.51
N ILE A 76 -3.49 6.53 -8.09
CA ILE A 76 -4.36 7.30 -8.99
C ILE A 76 -5.06 8.44 -8.22
N ILE A 77 -5.61 8.16 -7.04
CA ILE A 77 -6.27 9.17 -6.21
C ILE A 77 -5.27 10.22 -5.72
N ASP A 78 -4.08 9.79 -5.29
CA ASP A 78 -2.99 10.66 -4.85
C ASP A 78 -2.61 11.62 -5.98
N VAL A 79 -2.22 11.09 -7.15
CA VAL A 79 -1.77 11.91 -8.28
C VAL A 79 -2.87 12.83 -8.82
N SER A 80 -4.10 12.32 -8.95
CA SER A 80 -5.15 13.04 -9.69
C SER A 80 -5.90 14.06 -8.83
N ILE A 81 -6.05 13.79 -7.53
CA ILE A 81 -6.89 14.58 -6.64
C ILE A 81 -6.06 15.13 -5.49
N GLN A 82 -5.53 14.26 -4.61
CA GLN A 82 -5.00 14.68 -3.33
C GLN A 82 -3.76 15.57 -3.46
N ARG A 83 -2.81 15.22 -4.34
CA ARG A 83 -1.61 16.04 -4.56
C ARG A 83 -1.91 17.30 -5.36
N VAL A 84 -2.93 17.27 -6.23
CA VAL A 84 -3.41 18.45 -6.96
C VAL A 84 -4.02 19.46 -5.99
N THR A 85 -4.91 19.03 -5.08
CA THR A 85 -5.56 19.94 -4.13
C THR A 85 -4.59 20.52 -3.10
N ILE A 86 -3.50 19.80 -2.78
CA ILE A 86 -2.50 20.23 -1.79
C ILE A 86 -1.41 21.13 -2.39
N TYR A 87 -0.87 20.77 -3.56
CA TYR A 87 0.36 21.38 -4.09
C TYR A 87 0.17 22.27 -5.32
N ILE A 88 -1.04 22.38 -5.87
CA ILE A 88 -1.34 23.30 -6.97
C ILE A 88 -2.22 24.46 -6.45
N PRO A 89 -1.63 25.47 -5.78
CA PRO A 89 -2.37 26.55 -5.12
C PRO A 89 -3.21 27.37 -6.10
N GLN A 90 -2.84 27.43 -7.38
CA GLN A 90 -3.58 28.17 -8.43
C GLN A 90 -5.00 27.64 -8.63
N PHE A 91 -5.22 26.33 -8.44
CA PHE A 91 -6.54 25.72 -8.55
C PHE A 91 -7.30 25.70 -7.23
N CYS A 92 -6.66 26.10 -6.12
CA CYS A 92 -7.25 26.01 -4.79
C CYS A 92 -8.59 26.75 -4.67
N PRO A 93 -8.74 28.04 -5.08
CA PRO A 93 -10.01 28.75 -4.92
C PRO A 93 -11.18 28.08 -5.67
N PHE A 94 -10.91 27.55 -6.87
CA PHE A 94 -11.92 26.87 -7.68
C PHE A 94 -12.27 25.48 -7.12
N LEU A 95 -11.27 24.67 -6.81
CA LEU A 95 -11.48 23.30 -6.31
C LEU A 95 -12.07 23.30 -4.90
N TYR A 96 -11.66 24.23 -4.04
CA TYR A 96 -12.17 24.38 -2.68
C TYR A 96 -13.69 24.66 -2.71
N SER A 97 -14.11 25.69 -3.47
CA SER A 97 -15.54 26.03 -3.63
C SER A 97 -16.34 24.89 -4.29
N THR A 98 -15.75 24.20 -5.27
CA THR A 98 -16.38 23.04 -5.90
C THR A 98 -16.60 21.90 -4.91
N PHE A 99 -15.64 21.64 -4.03
CA PHE A 99 -15.72 20.54 -3.05
C PHE A 99 -16.67 20.85 -1.90
N GLU A 100 -16.81 22.12 -1.52
CA GLU A 100 -17.86 22.57 -0.60
C GLU A 100 -19.26 22.45 -1.22
N THR A 101 -19.40 22.80 -2.50
CA THR A 101 -20.70 22.75 -3.20
C THR A 101 -21.12 21.31 -3.51
N TYR A 102 -20.19 20.48 -3.98
CA TYR A 102 -20.44 19.10 -4.42
C TYR A 102 -19.81 18.08 -3.48
N VAL A 103 -20.26 18.04 -2.22
CA VAL A 103 -19.72 17.21 -1.12
C VAL A 103 -19.71 15.69 -1.43
N PHE A 104 -20.51 15.24 -2.39
CA PHE A 104 -20.52 13.84 -2.83
C PHE A 104 -19.15 13.36 -3.36
N ILE A 105 -18.48 14.18 -4.18
CA ILE A 105 -17.19 13.83 -4.79
C ILE A 105 -16.11 13.62 -3.71
N PRO A 106 -15.86 14.58 -2.78
CA PRO A 106 -14.89 14.40 -1.72
C PRO A 106 -15.22 13.25 -0.78
N ASN A 107 -16.50 13.02 -0.45
CA ASN A 107 -16.91 11.87 0.35
C ASN A 107 -16.50 10.54 -0.30
N VAL A 108 -16.79 10.36 -1.59
CA VAL A 108 -16.54 9.09 -2.29
C VAL A 108 -15.05 8.78 -2.35
N TYR A 109 -14.21 9.71 -2.82
CA TYR A 109 -12.79 9.40 -2.95
C TYR A 109 -12.11 9.28 -1.57
N PHE A 110 -12.54 10.05 -0.56
CA PHE A 110 -12.01 9.93 0.79
C PHE A 110 -12.30 8.55 1.40
N ILE A 111 -13.51 8.02 1.19
CA ILE A 111 -13.89 6.66 1.62
C ILE A 111 -13.04 5.61 0.90
N VAL A 112 -12.96 5.68 -0.43
CA VAL A 112 -12.21 4.71 -1.25
C VAL A 112 -10.72 4.71 -0.87
N TYR A 113 -10.12 5.89 -0.71
CA TYR A 113 -8.72 6.03 -0.34
C TYR A 113 -8.41 5.38 1.01
N ASN A 114 -9.21 5.70 2.03
CA ASN A 114 -9.01 5.17 3.38
C ASN A 114 -9.34 3.68 3.47
N TYR A 115 -10.30 3.19 2.67
CA TYR A 115 -10.58 1.77 2.52
C TYR A 115 -9.36 1.02 2.01
N MET A 116 -8.76 1.47 0.90
CA MET A 116 -7.59 0.82 0.30
C MET A 116 -6.41 0.84 1.26
N ARG A 117 -6.21 1.96 1.98
CA ARG A 117 -5.17 2.09 3.00
C ARG A 117 -5.31 1.06 4.13
N ALA A 118 -6.52 0.86 4.63
CA ALA A 118 -6.80 -0.16 5.64
C ALA A 118 -6.62 -1.59 5.07
N ALA A 119 -7.10 -1.84 3.85
CA ALA A 119 -6.91 -3.12 3.16
C ALA A 119 -5.44 -3.50 3.03
N LYS A 120 -4.56 -2.55 2.66
CA LYS A 120 -3.11 -2.77 2.56
C LYS A 120 -2.48 -3.27 3.85
N SER A 121 -2.94 -2.77 5.00
CA SER A 121 -2.44 -3.21 6.31
C SER A 121 -2.75 -4.69 6.56
N VAL A 122 -3.91 -5.16 6.12
CA VAL A 122 -4.35 -6.55 6.28
C VAL A 122 -3.69 -7.45 5.24
N ILE A 123 -3.55 -6.97 4.00
CA ILE A 123 -2.81 -7.66 2.93
C ILE A 123 -1.38 -7.94 3.36
N GLN A 124 -0.71 -6.97 4.00
CA GLN A 124 0.64 -7.12 4.51
C GLN A 124 0.77 -8.30 5.49
N VAL A 125 -0.20 -8.48 6.40
CA VAL A 125 -0.24 -9.62 7.32
C VAL A 125 -0.29 -10.94 6.56
N PHE A 126 -1.20 -11.06 5.58
CA PHE A 126 -1.33 -12.30 4.82
C PHE A 126 -0.11 -12.57 3.96
N LEU A 127 0.54 -11.56 3.39
CA LEU A 127 1.79 -11.71 2.64
C LEU A 127 2.93 -12.25 3.52
N THR A 128 3.09 -11.74 4.75
CA THR A 128 4.18 -12.18 5.65
C THR A 128 3.90 -13.56 6.22
N VAL A 129 2.65 -13.87 6.59
CA VAL A 129 2.23 -15.21 7.03
C VAL A 129 2.37 -16.23 5.89
N ASN A 130 2.06 -15.85 4.66
CA ASN A 130 2.24 -16.70 3.48
C ASN A 130 3.70 -17.10 3.30
N ARG A 131 4.62 -16.14 3.39
CA ARG A 131 6.06 -16.40 3.33
C ARG A 131 6.55 -17.27 4.47
N MET A 132 6.13 -16.97 5.71
CA MET A 132 6.47 -17.78 6.87
C MET A 132 6.03 -19.24 6.68
N THR A 133 4.82 -19.47 6.17
CA THR A 133 4.29 -20.82 5.93
C THR A 133 5.11 -21.56 4.88
N CYS A 134 5.56 -20.86 3.83
CA CYS A 134 6.42 -21.44 2.78
C CYS A 134 7.73 -21.98 3.35
N VAL A 135 8.36 -21.23 4.28
CA VAL A 135 9.62 -21.63 4.92
C VAL A 135 9.43 -22.70 5.99
N LEU A 136 8.37 -22.61 6.80
CA LEU A 136 8.13 -23.56 7.88
C LEU A 136 7.63 -24.92 7.40
N ALA A 137 6.82 -24.94 6.34
CA ALA A 137 6.12 -26.14 5.89
C ALA A 137 6.06 -26.25 4.35
N PRO A 138 7.20 -26.36 3.64
CA PRO A 138 7.26 -26.32 2.18
C PRO A 138 6.41 -27.41 1.51
N LEU A 139 6.38 -28.63 2.08
CA LEU A 139 5.61 -29.77 1.52
C LEU A 139 4.09 -29.64 1.71
N ARG A 140 3.65 -28.88 2.73
CA ARG A 140 2.22 -28.71 3.05
C ARG A 140 1.69 -27.34 2.62
N TYR A 141 2.57 -26.41 2.25
CA TYR A 141 2.27 -25.02 1.88
C TYR A 141 1.11 -24.91 0.89
N SER A 142 1.20 -25.59 -0.27
CA SER A 142 0.18 -25.52 -1.32
C SER A 142 -1.19 -26.02 -0.84
N ARG A 143 -1.23 -27.09 -0.03
CA ARG A 143 -2.48 -27.65 0.50
C ARG A 143 -3.13 -26.73 1.53
N ILE A 144 -2.32 -26.12 2.41
CA ILE A 144 -2.79 -25.17 3.44
C ILE A 144 -3.39 -23.94 2.76
N TRP A 145 -2.63 -23.30 1.87
CA TRP A 145 -3.04 -22.04 1.27
C TRP A 145 -4.18 -22.18 0.27
N ARG A 146 -4.35 -23.32 -0.39
CA ARG A 146 -5.54 -23.56 -1.23
C ARG A 146 -6.85 -23.48 -0.43
N LYS A 147 -6.84 -23.88 0.85
CA LYS A 147 -8.00 -23.72 1.74
C LYS A 147 -8.08 -22.32 2.34
N LEU A 148 -6.93 -21.71 2.66
CA LEU A 148 -6.87 -20.42 3.37
C LEU A 148 -7.13 -19.20 2.47
N ILE A 149 -6.82 -19.27 1.17
CA ILE A 149 -6.97 -18.15 0.23
C ILE A 149 -8.38 -17.54 0.20
N PRO A 150 -9.49 -18.28 0.06
CA PRO A 150 -10.82 -17.66 0.05
C PRO A 150 -11.12 -16.91 1.35
N PHE A 151 -10.67 -17.44 2.50
CA PHE A 151 -10.79 -16.73 3.78
C PHE A 151 -9.93 -15.48 3.84
N ALA A 152 -8.69 -15.54 3.34
CA ALA A 152 -7.80 -14.38 3.28
C ALA A 152 -8.41 -13.26 2.42
N ILE A 153 -8.94 -13.59 1.24
CA ILE A 153 -9.62 -12.62 0.35
C ILE A 153 -10.83 -12.01 1.07
N GLY A 154 -11.67 -12.84 1.71
CA GLY A 154 -12.83 -12.36 2.48
C GLY A 154 -12.44 -11.41 3.61
N ILE A 155 -11.40 -11.74 4.38
CA ILE A 155 -10.92 -10.88 5.47
C ILE A 155 -10.33 -9.58 4.91
N ILE A 156 -9.54 -9.63 3.84
CA ILE A 156 -8.96 -8.44 3.20
C ILE A 156 -10.07 -7.50 2.68
N ALA A 157 -11.15 -8.05 2.13
CA ALA A 157 -12.26 -7.25 1.61
C ALA A 157 -13.18 -6.70 2.72
N LEU A 158 -13.42 -7.46 3.78
CA LEU A 158 -14.40 -7.08 4.81
C LEU A 158 -13.78 -6.28 5.98
N SER A 159 -12.55 -6.58 6.36
CA SER A 159 -11.89 -5.90 7.50
C SER A 159 -11.79 -4.37 7.37
N PRO A 160 -11.58 -3.76 6.19
CA PRO A 160 -11.48 -2.31 6.08
C PRO A 160 -12.79 -1.60 6.45
N PHE A 161 -13.95 -2.21 6.22
CA PHE A 161 -15.25 -1.62 6.60
C PHE A 161 -15.36 -1.38 8.11
N PHE A 162 -14.76 -2.24 8.93
CA PHE A 162 -14.69 -2.04 10.38
C PHE A 162 -13.80 -0.86 10.80
N VAL A 163 -12.92 -0.39 9.91
CA VAL A 163 -12.05 0.77 10.15
C VAL A 163 -12.71 2.06 9.67
N ILE A 164 -13.41 2.03 8.53
CA ILE A 164 -13.91 3.23 7.86
C ILE A 164 -15.40 3.52 8.11
N TRP A 165 -16.15 2.68 8.83
CA TRP A 165 -17.59 2.89 9.07
C TRP A 165 -17.91 4.27 9.64
N ASN A 166 -17.04 4.79 10.51
CA ASN A 166 -17.18 6.10 11.12
C ASN A 166 -17.08 7.23 10.09
N VAL A 167 -16.30 7.04 9.02
CA VAL A 167 -16.16 7.98 7.91
C VAL A 167 -17.33 7.86 6.95
N ILE A 168 -17.84 6.64 6.69
CA ILE A 168 -18.99 6.43 5.80
C ILE A 168 -20.21 7.24 6.25
N ILE A 169 -20.42 7.36 7.56
CA ILE A 169 -21.55 8.12 8.12
C ILE A 169 -21.26 9.61 8.31
N SER A 170 -20.01 10.05 8.15
CA SER A 170 -19.57 11.41 8.47
C SER A 170 -19.43 12.26 7.22
N ASP A 171 -19.66 13.55 7.37
CA ASP A 171 -19.52 14.52 6.29
C ASP A 171 -18.06 14.95 6.17
N THR A 172 -17.50 14.94 4.95
CA THR A 172 -16.14 15.44 4.67
C THR A 172 -16.17 16.91 4.31
N PHE A 173 -15.14 17.64 4.72
CA PHE A 173 -14.97 19.06 4.45
C PHE A 173 -13.51 19.38 4.14
N PRO A 174 -13.25 20.37 3.27
CA PRO A 174 -11.88 20.79 2.95
C PRO A 174 -11.26 21.56 4.12
N VAL A 175 -9.96 21.39 4.29
CA VAL A 175 -9.17 21.96 5.38
C VAL A 175 -7.83 22.43 4.82
N SER A 176 -7.42 23.65 5.13
CA SER A 176 -6.18 24.23 4.60
C SER A 176 -4.95 23.42 5.01
N ILE A 177 -4.06 23.19 4.04
CA ILE A 177 -2.73 22.62 4.30
C ILE A 177 -1.77 23.06 3.20
N PHE A 178 -0.58 23.54 3.58
CA PHE A 178 0.33 24.24 2.65
C PHE A 178 -0.42 25.38 1.92
N GLY A 179 -0.16 25.61 0.64
CA GLY A 179 -0.90 26.56 -0.20
C GLY A 179 -2.23 26.04 -0.75
N GLY A 180 -2.67 24.86 -0.32
CA GLY A 180 -3.85 24.16 -0.82
C GLY A 180 -4.76 23.67 0.30
N PHE A 181 -5.46 22.57 0.04
CA PHE A 181 -6.32 21.94 1.04
C PHE A 181 -6.30 20.40 0.96
N THR A 182 -6.55 19.77 2.10
CA THR A 182 -6.82 18.33 2.26
C THR A 182 -8.26 18.15 2.75
N LEU A 183 -8.75 16.91 2.78
CA LEU A 183 -10.03 16.61 3.43
C LEU A 183 -9.87 16.24 4.90
N ALA A 184 -10.76 16.77 5.71
CA ALA A 184 -11.10 16.25 7.03
C ALA A 184 -12.55 15.76 7.04
N TYR A 185 -12.99 15.22 8.17
CA TYR A 185 -14.35 14.74 8.35
C TYR A 185 -14.87 15.13 9.73
N THR A 186 -16.17 15.39 9.80
CA THR A 186 -16.85 15.73 11.05
C THR A 186 -17.08 14.46 11.85
N LYS A 187 -16.47 14.36 13.04
CA LYS A 187 -16.64 13.18 13.89
C LYS A 187 -18.07 13.13 14.47
N ARG A 188 -18.96 12.34 13.86
CA ARG A 188 -20.29 12.06 14.44
C ARG A 188 -20.22 11.32 15.78
N VAL A 189 -19.21 10.46 15.93
CA VAL A 189 -18.93 9.72 17.16
C VAL A 189 -17.57 10.15 17.71
N ARG A 190 -17.56 10.85 18.85
CA ARG A 190 -16.37 11.51 19.41
C ARG A 190 -15.18 10.58 19.65
N TRP A 191 -15.42 9.34 20.08
CA TRP A 191 -14.36 8.36 20.37
C TRP A 191 -13.88 7.60 19.12
N ALA A 192 -14.65 7.61 18.04
CA ALA A 192 -14.41 6.80 16.85
C ALA A 192 -13.66 7.63 15.79
N SER A 193 -12.34 7.79 15.97
CA SER A 193 -11.51 8.48 14.98
C SER A 193 -10.87 7.53 13.97
N LEU A 194 -10.94 7.90 12.69
CA LEU A 194 -10.34 7.16 11.58
C LEU A 194 -8.84 6.95 11.79
N SER A 195 -8.13 7.99 12.23
CA SER A 195 -6.69 7.94 12.45
C SER A 195 -6.33 6.92 13.54
N LEU A 196 -7.11 6.83 14.63
CA LEU A 196 -6.92 5.84 15.68
C LEU A 196 -7.20 4.42 15.17
N PHE A 197 -8.32 4.17 14.48
CA PHE A 197 -8.61 2.83 13.96
C PHE A 197 -7.56 2.36 12.94
N GLN A 198 -7.16 3.24 12.02
CA GLN A 198 -6.09 2.94 11.07
C GLN A 198 -4.77 2.64 11.79
N MET A 199 -4.42 3.44 12.80
CA MET A 199 -3.22 3.22 13.60
C MET A 199 -3.28 1.88 14.35
N THR A 200 -4.38 1.55 15.01
CA THR A 200 -4.55 0.27 15.72
C THR A 200 -4.37 -0.91 14.76
N LEU A 201 -4.99 -0.85 13.57
CA LEU A 201 -4.83 -1.89 12.55
C LEU A 201 -3.37 -1.99 12.07
N MET A 202 -2.71 -0.85 11.83
CA MET A 202 -1.31 -0.81 11.40
C MET A 202 -0.37 -1.37 12.47
N ILE A 203 -0.57 -1.05 13.75
CA ILE A 203 0.24 -1.57 14.86
C ILE A 203 0.06 -3.09 14.97
N PHE A 204 -1.19 -3.58 14.93
CA PHE A 204 -1.45 -5.01 14.99
C PHE A 204 -0.82 -5.75 13.80
N SER A 205 -0.94 -5.20 12.59
CA SER A 205 -0.29 -5.73 11.39
C SER A 205 1.23 -5.74 11.50
N LEU A 206 1.81 -4.69 12.07
CA LEU A 206 3.24 -4.55 12.29
C LEU A 206 3.76 -5.59 13.28
N ILE A 207 3.08 -5.82 14.41
CA ILE A 207 3.46 -6.84 15.40
C ILE A 207 3.51 -8.22 14.75
N ILE A 208 2.46 -8.59 14.00
CA ILE A 208 2.43 -9.88 13.29
C ILE A 208 3.53 -9.93 12.23
N THR A 209 3.76 -8.85 11.50
CA THR A 209 4.81 -8.74 10.48
C THR A 209 6.20 -8.97 11.08
N ILE A 210 6.52 -8.34 12.22
CA ILE A 210 7.80 -8.49 12.91
C ILE A 210 7.97 -9.93 13.40
N PHE A 211 6.93 -10.49 14.02
CA PHE A 211 6.96 -11.87 14.54
C PHE A 211 7.17 -12.90 13.41
N THR A 212 6.35 -12.84 12.37
CA THR A 212 6.42 -13.73 11.20
C THR A 212 7.74 -13.60 10.44
N SER A 213 8.26 -12.37 10.27
CA SER A 213 9.55 -12.15 9.61
C SER A 213 10.72 -12.68 10.44
N SER A 214 10.68 -12.52 11.76
CA SER A 214 11.70 -13.05 12.67
C SER A 214 11.77 -14.58 12.62
N ILE A 215 10.62 -15.26 12.63
CA ILE A 215 10.55 -16.72 12.49
C ILE A 215 11.11 -17.16 11.13
N THR A 216 10.71 -16.47 10.06
CA THR A 216 11.17 -16.75 8.69
C THR A 216 12.69 -16.66 8.60
N LEU A 217 13.28 -15.57 9.12
CA LEU A 217 14.72 -15.35 9.16
C LEU A 217 15.45 -16.43 9.98
N PHE A 218 14.92 -16.77 11.17
CA PHE A 218 15.52 -17.77 12.04
C PHE A 218 15.57 -19.14 11.37
N LYS A 219 14.48 -19.58 10.73
CA LYS A 219 14.47 -20.87 10.03
C LYS A 219 15.26 -20.88 8.74
N MET A 220 15.32 -19.77 8.00
CA MET A 220 16.20 -19.65 6.83
C MET A 220 17.68 -19.83 7.16
N ARG A 221 18.15 -19.43 8.36
CA ARG A 221 19.55 -19.67 8.77
C ARG A 221 19.90 -21.16 8.86
N ARG A 222 18.92 -22.03 9.07
CA ARG A 222 19.10 -23.49 9.21
C ARG A 222 18.84 -24.28 7.92
N LEU A 223 18.55 -23.62 6.80
CA LEU A 223 18.27 -24.26 5.50
C LEU A 223 19.53 -24.44 4.64
N ASP A 224 19.55 -25.50 3.84
CA ASP A 224 20.67 -25.84 2.95
C ASP A 224 20.98 -24.74 1.91
N ASN A 225 22.27 -24.62 1.57
CA ASN A 225 22.81 -23.51 0.77
C ASN A 225 22.16 -23.30 -0.62
N ARG A 226 21.59 -24.35 -1.25
CA ARG A 226 20.90 -24.23 -2.56
C ARG A 226 19.54 -23.52 -2.45
N LEU A 227 18.74 -23.84 -1.44
CA LEU A 227 17.45 -23.17 -1.19
C LEU A 227 17.66 -21.76 -0.64
N LYS A 228 18.76 -21.56 0.09
CA LYS A 228 19.15 -20.29 0.72
C LYS A 228 19.28 -19.12 -0.25
N SER A 229 19.75 -19.30 -1.49
CA SER A 229 19.98 -18.18 -2.43
C SER A 229 18.69 -17.54 -2.97
N SER A 230 17.76 -18.35 -3.47
CA SER A 230 16.45 -17.88 -3.96
C SER A 230 15.60 -17.31 -2.81
N GLU A 231 15.63 -17.99 -1.66
CA GLU A 231 14.89 -17.60 -0.46
C GLU A 231 15.44 -16.32 0.19
N ARG A 232 16.76 -16.09 0.18
CA ARG A 232 17.37 -14.86 0.71
C ARG A 232 16.90 -13.61 -0.02
N THR A 233 16.69 -13.69 -1.33
CA THR A 233 16.21 -12.57 -2.15
C THR A 233 14.74 -12.25 -1.84
N LEU A 234 13.89 -13.27 -1.69
CA LEU A 234 12.51 -13.12 -1.20
C LEU A 234 12.43 -12.59 0.23
N CYS A 235 13.40 -12.94 1.08
CA CYS A 235 13.47 -12.44 2.45
C CYS A 235 13.90 -10.96 2.52
N LEU A 236 14.86 -10.54 1.70
CA LEU A 236 15.26 -9.12 1.59
C LEU A 236 14.09 -8.24 1.14
N ALA A 237 13.26 -8.75 0.23
CA ALA A 237 12.01 -8.12 -0.16
C ALA A 237 11.05 -7.92 1.00
N SER A 238 10.93 -8.93 1.84
CA SER A 238 10.10 -8.91 3.03
C SER A 238 10.58 -7.88 4.01
N PHE A 239 11.90 -7.83 4.23
CA PHE A 239 12.50 -6.85 5.09
C PHE A 239 12.25 -5.43 4.58
N TYR A 240 12.42 -5.18 3.28
CA TYR A 240 12.09 -3.88 2.68
C TYR A 240 10.62 -3.50 2.89
N MET A 241 9.69 -4.39 2.55
CA MET A 241 8.25 -4.11 2.68
C MET A 241 7.85 -3.90 4.14
N SER A 242 8.40 -4.68 5.07
CA SER A 242 8.20 -4.50 6.50
C SER A 242 8.79 -3.19 7.02
N ALA A 243 9.96 -2.76 6.53
CA ALA A 243 10.59 -1.51 6.89
C ALA A 243 9.80 -0.29 6.36
N ALA A 244 9.32 -0.37 5.12
CA ALA A 244 8.44 0.64 4.53
C ALA A 244 7.08 0.72 5.25
N PHE A 245 6.54 -0.43 5.67
CA PHE A 245 5.31 -0.46 6.46
C PHE A 245 5.51 0.07 7.89
N LEU A 246 6.67 -0.21 8.50
CA LEU A 246 7.07 0.32 9.81
C LEU A 246 7.17 1.85 9.77
N SER A 247 7.83 2.43 8.76
CA SER A 247 7.94 3.89 8.64
C SER A 247 6.56 4.53 8.51
N ALA A 248 5.67 3.97 7.67
CA ALA A 248 4.31 4.44 7.53
C ALA A 248 3.50 4.36 8.85
N ALA A 249 3.68 3.28 9.62
CA ALA A 249 3.01 3.10 10.92
C ALA A 249 3.51 4.10 11.99
N VAL A 250 4.81 4.41 12.01
CA VAL A 250 5.39 5.41 12.93
C VAL A 250 4.80 6.79 12.65
N PHE A 251 4.77 7.24 11.40
CA PHE A 251 4.20 8.54 11.04
C PHE A 251 2.69 8.61 11.27
N GLN A 252 1.96 7.50 11.07
CA GLN A 252 0.54 7.42 11.41
C GLN A 252 0.30 7.52 12.92
N SER A 253 1.12 6.84 13.73
CA SER A 253 1.02 6.89 15.19
C SER A 253 1.33 8.30 15.72
N TYR A 254 2.31 8.97 15.13
CA TYR A 254 2.65 10.33 15.49
C TYR A 254 1.48 11.30 15.24
N PHE A 255 0.83 11.21 14.07
CA PHE A 255 -0.35 12.01 13.73
C PHE A 255 -1.57 11.70 14.61
N ALA A 256 -1.70 10.47 15.12
CA ALA A 256 -2.83 10.07 15.94
C ALA A 256 -2.72 10.53 17.42
N PHE A 257 -1.51 10.60 17.97
CA PHE A 257 -1.29 10.90 19.40
C PHE A 257 -0.82 12.32 19.69
N PHE A 258 0.00 12.91 18.81
CA PHE A 258 0.54 14.25 19.04
C PHE A 258 -0.35 15.27 18.34
N ASN A 259 -1.00 16.13 19.12
CA ASN A 259 -1.76 17.27 18.63
C ASN A 259 -0.78 18.41 18.32
N ILE A 260 -0.16 18.32 17.15
CA ILE A 260 1.04 19.07 16.79
C ILE A 260 0.66 20.49 16.36
N ALA A 261 1.45 21.48 16.79
CA ALA A 261 1.33 22.86 16.33
C ALA A 261 1.34 22.93 14.79
N ALA A 262 0.50 23.78 14.20
CA ALA A 262 0.23 23.86 12.76
C ALA A 262 1.48 23.83 11.87
N ALA A 263 2.59 24.47 12.29
CA ALA A 263 3.85 24.50 11.55
C ALA A 263 4.52 23.12 11.38
N SER A 264 4.48 22.28 12.41
CA SER A 264 5.04 20.92 12.37
C SER A 264 4.10 19.91 11.69
N THR A 265 2.79 20.16 11.71
CA THR A 265 1.77 19.30 11.06
C THR A 265 2.04 19.11 9.57
N ASN A 266 2.50 20.16 8.88
CA ASN A 266 2.83 20.12 7.46
C ASN A 266 3.95 19.12 7.13
N VAL A 267 5.06 19.15 7.89
CA VAL A 267 6.21 18.26 7.65
C VAL A 267 5.84 16.81 7.94
N PHE A 268 5.11 16.54 9.01
CA PHE A 268 4.68 15.18 9.34
C PHE A 268 3.66 14.63 8.34
N TYR A 269 2.75 15.48 7.84
CA TYR A 269 1.84 15.10 6.77
C TYR A 269 2.60 14.75 5.47
N PHE A 270 3.60 15.56 5.10
CA PHE A 270 4.46 15.27 3.95
C PHE A 270 5.22 13.95 4.12
N LEU A 271 5.86 13.74 5.27
CA LEU A 271 6.63 12.52 5.58
C LEU A 271 5.74 11.28 5.62
N GLN A 272 4.53 11.42 6.16
CA GLN A 272 3.54 10.36 6.14
C GLN A 272 3.18 9.98 4.69
N GLY A 273 2.80 10.96 3.86
CA GLY A 273 2.51 10.72 2.46
C GLY A 273 3.69 10.05 1.73
N PHE A 274 4.89 10.56 1.94
CA PHE A 274 6.11 9.98 1.36
C PHE A 274 6.35 8.53 1.81
N ALA A 275 6.08 8.17 3.06
CA ALA A 275 6.21 6.79 3.53
C ALA A 275 5.23 5.84 2.83
N PHE A 276 3.99 6.28 2.59
CA PHE A 276 3.03 5.51 1.78
C PHE A 276 3.44 5.43 0.32
N ASP A 277 4.05 6.48 -0.23
CA ASP A 277 4.58 6.47 -1.59
C ASP A 277 5.70 5.45 -1.75
N VAL A 278 6.63 5.39 -0.80
CA VAL A 278 7.69 4.36 -0.77
C VAL A 278 7.09 2.96 -0.70
N LEU A 279 6.04 2.76 0.09
CA LEU A 279 5.35 1.47 0.18
C LEU A 279 4.63 1.10 -1.13
N ASN A 280 3.93 2.06 -1.73
CA ASN A 280 3.14 1.86 -2.94
C ASN A 280 4.03 1.67 -4.17
N VAL A 281 5.01 2.54 -4.39
CA VAL A 281 5.92 2.49 -5.55
C VAL A 281 7.01 1.43 -5.36
N GLY A 282 7.47 1.20 -4.13
CA GLY A 282 8.54 0.24 -3.83
C GLY A 282 8.11 -1.22 -3.95
N SER A 283 6.88 -1.56 -3.55
CA SER A 283 6.33 -2.93 -3.61
C SER A 283 6.54 -3.63 -4.98
N PRO A 284 6.13 -3.05 -6.11
CA PRO A 284 6.27 -3.69 -7.42
C PRO A 284 7.71 -3.71 -7.92
N ILE A 285 8.51 -2.67 -7.62
CA ILE A 285 9.93 -2.61 -8.00
C ILE A 285 10.69 -3.76 -7.34
N VAL A 286 10.49 -3.92 -6.04
CA VAL A 286 11.07 -5.00 -5.25
C VAL A 286 10.65 -6.35 -5.84
N MET A 287 9.38 -6.54 -6.18
CA MET A 287 8.89 -7.78 -6.80
C MET A 287 9.62 -8.13 -8.11
N ILE A 288 9.80 -7.16 -9.00
CA ILE A 288 10.54 -7.33 -10.26
C ILE A 288 12.01 -7.66 -10.00
N LEU A 289 12.61 -7.05 -9.00
CA LEU A 289 14.00 -7.31 -8.59
C LEU A 289 14.21 -8.72 -8.00
N ILE A 290 13.16 -9.42 -7.62
CA ILE A 290 13.29 -10.76 -7.02
C ILE A 290 12.92 -11.86 -8.01
N SER A 291 11.80 -11.71 -8.70
CA SER A 291 11.31 -12.75 -9.59
C SER A 291 11.90 -12.56 -10.98
N GLY A 292 12.93 -13.34 -11.31
CA GLY A 292 13.53 -13.34 -12.66
C GLY A 292 12.52 -13.69 -13.75
N GLN A 293 11.59 -14.61 -13.47
CA GLN A 293 10.50 -14.95 -14.39
C GLN A 293 9.54 -13.77 -14.61
N LEU A 294 9.12 -13.11 -13.53
CA LEU A 294 8.27 -11.92 -13.64
C LEU A 294 9.01 -10.77 -14.33
N ARG A 295 10.29 -10.57 -14.02
CA ARG A 295 11.14 -9.56 -14.65
C ARG A 295 11.26 -9.76 -16.15
N TYR A 296 11.44 -11.00 -16.60
CA TYR A 296 11.49 -11.31 -18.03
C TYR A 296 10.15 -11.05 -18.73
N HIS A 297 9.02 -11.39 -18.10
CA HIS A 297 7.70 -11.11 -18.66
C HIS A 297 7.34 -9.61 -18.63
N VAL A 298 7.81 -8.87 -17.62
CA VAL A 298 7.62 -7.41 -17.51
C VAL A 298 8.63 -6.64 -18.35
N ILE A 299 9.83 -7.13 -18.58
CA ILE A 299 10.87 -6.48 -19.40
C ILE A 299 11.43 -7.57 -20.32
N PRO A 300 10.85 -7.74 -21.54
CA PRO A 300 11.22 -8.82 -22.45
C PRO A 300 12.55 -8.52 -23.16
N VAL A 301 13.63 -8.43 -22.38
CA VAL A 301 14.99 -8.28 -22.87
C VAL A 301 15.65 -9.66 -22.82
N LYS A 302 16.18 -10.14 -23.96
CA LYS A 302 16.75 -11.49 -24.10
C LYS A 302 17.85 -11.82 -23.06
N GLN A 303 18.57 -10.82 -22.57
CA GLN A 303 19.61 -10.95 -21.54
C GLN A 303 19.07 -11.25 -20.13
N LEU A 304 17.76 -11.03 -19.89
CA LEU A 304 17.07 -11.21 -18.61
C LEU A 304 16.29 -12.54 -18.52
N ALA A 305 16.41 -13.41 -19.54
CA ALA A 305 15.83 -14.75 -19.52
C ALA A 305 16.42 -15.59 -18.37
N PRO A 306 15.59 -16.35 -17.62
CA PRO A 306 16.07 -17.15 -16.50
C PRO A 306 17.09 -18.20 -16.97
N LYS A 307 18.34 -18.09 -16.49
CA LYS A 307 19.45 -18.99 -16.88
C LYS A 307 19.34 -20.44 -16.37
N HIS A 308 18.30 -20.79 -15.60
CA HIS A 308 18.00 -22.17 -15.22
C HIS A 308 16.57 -22.23 -14.69
N SER A 309 15.60 -22.39 -15.58
CA SER A 309 14.31 -22.98 -15.22
C SER A 309 14.16 -24.24 -16.05
N THR A 310 14.74 -25.33 -15.55
CA THR A 310 14.22 -26.67 -15.79
C THR A 310 12.74 -26.64 -15.38
N VAL A 311 11.88 -26.41 -16.36
CA VAL A 311 10.54 -26.96 -16.33
C VAL A 311 10.78 -28.46 -16.25
N VAL A 312 10.74 -29.02 -15.03
CA VAL A 312 10.52 -30.46 -14.89
C VAL A 312 9.09 -30.66 -15.35
N SER A 313 8.91 -30.86 -16.65
CA SER A 313 7.72 -31.46 -17.21
C SER A 313 7.66 -32.88 -16.64
N VAL A 314 6.95 -33.04 -15.53
CA VAL A 314 6.50 -34.36 -15.11
C VAL A 314 5.35 -34.75 -16.04
N SER A 315 5.69 -35.21 -17.24
CA SER A 315 4.77 -35.93 -18.11
C SER A 315 5.57 -36.84 -19.06
N SER A 316 5.36 -38.14 -18.90
CA SER A 316 5.86 -39.29 -19.68
C SER A 316 7.15 -39.98 -19.23
N VAL A 317 7.14 -40.54 -18.02
CA VAL A 317 7.65 -41.92 -17.88
C VAL A 317 6.56 -42.83 -18.41
N SER A 318 6.61 -43.15 -19.71
CA SER A 318 5.92 -44.33 -20.25
C SER A 318 6.95 -45.44 -20.40
N ARG A 319 6.54 -46.61 -19.94
CA ARG A 319 7.34 -47.80 -19.70
C ARG A 319 7.96 -48.35 -20.98
N LYS A 320 9.17 -48.90 -20.83
CA LYS A 320 9.66 -49.97 -21.68
C LYS A 320 8.69 -51.16 -21.61
N GLY A 321 8.32 -51.64 -22.78
CA GLY A 321 7.67 -52.91 -23.08
C GLY A 321 7.93 -53.16 -24.55
#